data_AF-F6GJR5-F1
#
_entry.id   AF-F6GJR5-F1
#
_cell.length_a   1.000
_cell.length_b   1.000
_cell.length_c   1.000
_cell.angle_alpha   90.00
_cell.angle_beta   90.00
_cell.angle_gamma   90.00
#
_symmetry.space_group_name_H-M   'P 1'
#
loop_
_entity.id
_entity.type
_entity.pdbx_description
1 polymer ?
#
loop_
_entity_poly.entity_id
_entity_poly.type
_entity_poly.pdbx_seq_one_letter_code
_entity_poly.pdbx_strand_id
1 'polypeptide(L)'
;MENNKTYKPDGLNIIEDIHKDLLSQYANENNALSFKKLSYLIAKIKLAIEVMNYNPRLPLCQIEKEIIKMCKVDSSIQGVDVKIYFTTKFEKIDYSKLANLTVNV
;
A
#
# COMPACT_ATOMS: atom_id res chain seq x y z
N MET A 1 16.38 -21.85 -0.75
CA MET A 1 16.11 -20.61 0.01
C MET A 1 15.42 -19.65 -0.94
N GLU A 2 14.10 -19.64 -0.94
CA GLU A 2 13.34 -18.70 -1.76
C GLU A 2 13.51 -17.29 -1.17
N ASN A 3 14.05 -16.38 -1.99
CA ASN A 3 14.13 -14.98 -1.66
C ASN A 3 12.70 -14.46 -1.46
N ASN A 4 12.32 -14.15 -0.21
CA ASN A 4 11.17 -13.32 0.11
C ASN A 4 11.39 -11.92 -0.48
N LYS A 5 11.17 -11.77 -1.80
CA LYS A 5 11.11 -10.46 -2.44
C LYS A 5 9.86 -9.79 -1.88
N THR A 6 10.04 -8.93 -0.89
CA THR A 6 9.04 -7.94 -0.51
C THR A 6 8.76 -7.09 -1.75
N TYR A 7 7.65 -7.37 -2.42
CA TYR A 7 7.17 -6.58 -3.54
C TYR A 7 6.85 -5.18 -3.01
N LYS A 8 7.67 -4.20 -3.37
CA LYS A 8 7.33 -2.79 -3.22
C LYS A 8 6.12 -2.47 -4.11
N PRO A 9 5.25 -1.53 -3.71
CA PRO A 9 4.15 -1.12 -4.59
C PRO A 9 4.67 -0.55 -5.90
N ASP A 10 3.93 -0.84 -6.98
CA ASP A 10 4.22 -0.28 -8.29
C ASP A 10 4.23 1.26 -8.23
N GLY A 11 5.23 1.87 -8.88
CA GLY A 11 5.39 3.32 -8.91
C GLY A 11 6.09 3.95 -7.70
N LEU A 12 6.42 3.19 -6.64
CA LEU A 12 7.12 3.74 -5.46
C LEU A 12 8.45 4.41 -5.85
N ASN A 13 9.25 3.76 -6.70
CA ASN A 13 10.53 4.31 -7.14
C ASN A 13 10.37 5.66 -7.86
N ILE A 14 9.30 5.81 -8.66
CA ILE A 14 9.00 7.06 -9.39
C ILE A 14 8.71 8.19 -8.39
N ILE A 15 7.91 7.91 -7.37
CA ILE A 15 7.57 8.90 -6.34
C ILE A 15 8.79 9.24 -5.47
N GLU A 16 9.63 8.26 -5.14
CA GLU A 16 10.90 8.48 -4.43
C GLU A 16 11.86 9.39 -5.22
N ASP A 17 11.93 9.23 -6.55
CA ASP A 17 12.77 10.08 -7.39
C ASP A 17 12.21 11.50 -7.52
N ILE A 18 10.89 11.66 -7.72
CA ILE A 18 10.24 12.98 -7.70
C ILE A 18 10.51 13.70 -6.37
N HIS A 19 10.48 12.99 -5.24
CA HIS A 19 10.79 13.57 -3.93
C HIS A 19 12.23 14.11 -3.85
N LYS A 20 13.22 13.37 -4.39
CA LYS A 20 14.62 13.83 -4.45
C LYS A 20 14.77 15.08 -5.32
N ASP A 21 14.10 15.11 -6.47
CA ASP A 21 14.14 16.26 -7.37
C ASP A 21 13.57 17.52 -6.70
N LEU A 22 12.46 17.37 -5.97
CA LEU A 22 11.87 18.48 -5.23
C LEU A 22 12.75 18.96 -4.07
N LEU A 23 13.39 18.06 -3.33
CA LEU A 23 14.36 18.44 -2.29
C LEU A 23 15.54 19.21 -2.88
N SER A 24 16.00 18.81 -4.06
CA SER A 24 17.08 19.49 -4.79
C SER A 24 16.65 20.88 -5.27
N GLN A 25 15.41 21.03 -5.76
CA GLN A 25 14.85 22.33 -6.11
C GLN A 25 14.67 23.24 -4.88
N TYR A 26 14.22 22.68 -3.76
CA TYR A 26 14.04 23.42 -2.50
C TYR A 26 15.35 23.99 -1.96
N ALA A 27 16.44 23.23 -2.07
CA ALA A 27 17.76 23.69 -1.64
C ALA A 27 18.31 24.87 -2.46
N ASN A 28 17.82 25.06 -3.68
CA ASN A 28 18.29 26.09 -4.62
C ASN A 28 17.28 27.25 -4.81
N GLU A 29 16.14 27.22 -4.10
CA GLU A 29 15.05 28.19 -4.26
C GLU A 29 15.29 29.46 -3.44
N ASN A 30 15.23 30.61 -4.10
CA ASN A 30 15.47 31.93 -3.47
C ASN A 30 14.18 32.75 -3.33
N ASN A 31 13.06 32.29 -3.89
CA ASN A 31 11.77 32.98 -3.78
C ASN A 31 10.94 32.42 -2.60
N ALA A 32 10.60 33.29 -1.64
CA ALA A 32 9.84 32.92 -0.44
C ALA A 32 8.44 32.33 -0.72
N LEU A 33 7.74 32.77 -1.77
CA LEU A 33 6.43 32.22 -2.15
C LEU A 33 6.58 30.83 -2.78
N SER A 34 7.60 30.63 -3.62
CA SER A 34 7.94 29.32 -4.19
C SER A 34 8.37 28.34 -3.12
N PHE A 35 9.14 28.80 -2.13
CA PHE A 35 9.59 28.00 -0.98
C PHE A 35 8.42 27.38 -0.21
N LYS A 36 7.38 28.18 0.09
CA LYS A 36 6.18 27.69 0.78
C LYS A 36 5.40 26.67 -0.07
N LYS A 37 5.31 26.87 -1.38
CA LYS A 37 4.63 25.92 -2.27
C LYS A 37 5.41 24.60 -2.38
N LEU A 38 6.73 24.68 -2.51
CA LEU A 38 7.60 23.50 -2.57
C LEU A 38 7.56 22.70 -1.28
N SER A 39 7.60 23.36 -0.11
CA SER A 39 7.55 22.66 1.18
C SER A 39 6.24 21.89 1.37
N TYR A 40 5.10 22.46 0.95
CA TYR A 40 3.83 21.73 0.94
C TYR A 40 3.84 20.53 0.00
N LEU A 41 4.44 20.67 -1.18
CA LEU A 41 4.53 19.59 -2.15
C LEU A 41 5.43 18.44 -1.64
N ILE A 42 6.59 18.78 -1.07
CA ILE A 42 7.50 17.82 -0.42
C ILE A 42 6.77 17.06 0.69
N ALA A 43 6.03 17.76 1.56
CA ALA A 43 5.28 17.13 2.65
C ALA A 43 4.23 16.14 2.13
N LYS A 44 3.49 16.49 1.07
CA LYS A 44 2.51 15.59 0.45
C LYS A 44 3.14 14.36 -0.17
N ILE A 45 4.26 14.53 -0.89
CA ILE A 45 4.97 13.40 -1.51
C ILE A 45 5.58 12.50 -0.45
N LYS A 46 6.15 13.06 0.62
CA LYS A 46 6.64 12.29 1.77
C LYS A 46 5.53 11.42 2.36
N LEU A 47 4.33 11.98 2.57
CA LEU A 47 3.18 11.23 3.06
C LEU A 47 2.77 10.12 2.08
N ALA A 48 2.80 10.38 0.77
CA ALA A 48 2.54 9.34 -0.24
C ALA A 48 3.56 8.20 -0.16
N ILE A 49 4.85 8.50 -0.01
CA ILE A 49 5.92 7.51 0.18
C ILE A 49 5.70 6.71 1.46
N GLU A 50 5.31 7.35 2.57
CA GLU A 50 4.99 6.68 3.83
C GLU A 50 3.79 5.73 3.69
N VAL A 51 2.73 6.15 2.99
CA VAL A 51 1.56 5.32 2.71
C VAL A 51 1.91 4.14 1.78
N MET A 52 2.79 4.35 0.79
CA MET A 52 3.22 3.28 -0.12
C MET A 52 4.19 2.31 0.57
N ASN A 53 5.09 2.81 1.42
CA ASN A 53 5.97 1.96 2.23
C ASN A 53 5.25 1.36 3.43
N TYR A 54 4.02 1.78 3.72
CA TYR A 54 3.21 1.15 4.74
C TYR A 54 3.04 -0.31 4.36
N ASN A 55 3.72 -1.18 5.11
CA ASN A 55 3.55 -2.61 5.01
C ASN A 55 2.36 -2.98 5.90
N PRO A 56 1.14 -3.12 5.36
CA PRO A 56 0.04 -3.61 6.17
C PRO A 56 0.46 -4.98 6.74
N ARG A 57 0.18 -5.22 8.03
CA ARG A 57 0.49 -6.52 8.67
C ARG A 57 -0.10 -7.72 7.92
N LEU A 58 -1.11 -7.49 7.07
CA LEU A 58 -1.70 -8.45 6.16
C LEU A 58 -1.56 -7.96 4.71
N PRO A 59 -1.04 -8.77 3.78
CA PRO A 59 -0.88 -8.39 2.38
C PRO A 59 -2.20 -8.51 1.60
N LEU A 60 -3.22 -7.73 1.99
CA LEU A 60 -4.59 -7.83 1.47
C LEU A 60 -4.64 -7.74 -0.07
N CYS A 61 -3.84 -6.86 -0.68
CA CYS A 61 -3.76 -6.72 -2.14
C CYS A 61 -3.21 -7.99 -2.83
N GLN A 62 -2.26 -8.69 -2.22
CA GLN A 62 -1.72 -9.94 -2.78
C GLN A 62 -2.75 -11.07 -2.64
N ILE A 63 -3.43 -11.12 -1.49
CA ILE A 63 -4.53 -12.07 -1.23
C ILE A 63 -5.65 -11.87 -2.26
N GLU A 64 -6.07 -10.63 -2.50
CA GLU A 64 -7.07 -10.27 -3.50
C GLU A 64 -6.67 -10.73 -4.90
N LYS A 65 -5.43 -10.43 -5.34
CA LYS A 65 -4.93 -10.85 -6.67
C LYS A 65 -4.94 -12.36 -6.85
N GLU A 66 -4.53 -13.12 -5.83
CA GLU A 66 -4.56 -14.58 -5.89
C GLU A 66 -5.99 -15.14 -5.91
N ILE A 67 -6.93 -14.53 -5.17
CA ILE A 67 -8.36 -14.89 -5.22
C ILE A 67 -8.92 -14.66 -6.64
N ILE A 68 -8.70 -13.48 -7.23
CA ILE A 68 -9.13 -13.18 -8.60
C ILE A 68 -8.58 -14.21 -9.58
N LYS A 69 -7.28 -14.53 -9.48
CA LYS A 69 -6.64 -15.51 -10.36
C LYS A 69 -7.23 -16.91 -10.21
N MET A 70 -7.52 -17.34 -8.98
CA MET A 70 -8.11 -18.65 -8.69
C MET A 70 -9.55 -18.73 -9.20
N CYS A 71 -10.33 -17.66 -9.05
CA CYS A 71 -11.73 -17.61 -9.46
C CYS A 71 -11.92 -17.36 -10.97
N LYS A 72 -10.96 -16.74 -11.67
CA LYS A 72 -10.98 -16.57 -13.14
C LYS A 72 -11.06 -17.87 -13.94
N VAL A 73 -10.78 -19.01 -13.31
CA VAL A 73 -10.94 -20.34 -13.91
C VAL A 73 -12.43 -20.70 -14.09
N ASP A 74 -13.32 -20.14 -13.28
CA ASP A 74 -14.77 -20.37 -13.32
C ASP A 74 -15.53 -19.08 -13.61
N SER A 75 -16.00 -18.95 -14.85
CA SER A 75 -16.76 -17.78 -15.33
C SER A 75 -18.11 -17.54 -14.62
N SER A 76 -18.60 -18.48 -13.81
CA SER A 76 -19.84 -18.32 -13.04
C SER A 76 -19.65 -17.56 -11.73
N ILE A 77 -18.41 -17.44 -11.24
CA ILE A 77 -18.08 -16.74 -10.00
C ILE A 77 -17.94 -15.24 -10.28
N GLN A 78 -18.76 -14.43 -9.62
CA GLN A 78 -18.74 -12.95 -9.76
C GLN A 78 -17.95 -12.24 -8.66
N GLY A 79 -17.69 -12.92 -7.55
CA GLY A 79 -16.99 -12.36 -6.40
C GLY A 79 -16.86 -13.33 -5.23
N VAL A 80 -16.02 -12.98 -4.26
CA VAL A 80 -15.71 -13.75 -3.06
C VAL A 80 -15.72 -12.82 -1.85
N ASP A 81 -16.39 -13.26 -0.76
CA ASP A 81 -16.35 -12.59 0.54
C ASP A 81 -15.41 -13.38 1.46
N VAL A 82 -14.33 -12.72 1.93
CA VAL A 82 -13.31 -13.34 2.78
C VAL A 82 -13.33 -12.70 4.16
N LYS A 83 -13.75 -13.50 5.15
CA LYS A 83 -13.71 -13.13 6.57
C LYS A 83 -12.38 -13.50 7.19
N ILE A 84 -11.65 -12.50 7.68
CA ILE A 84 -10.36 -12.68 8.35
C ILE A 84 -10.58 -12.62 9.85
N TYR A 85 -10.26 -13.72 10.52
CA TYR A 85 -10.30 -13.83 11.97
C TYR A 85 -8.90 -13.67 12.55
N PHE A 86 -8.76 -12.77 13.52
CA PHE A 86 -7.51 -12.62 14.26
C PHE A 86 -7.54 -13.52 15.49
N THR A 87 -6.47 -14.27 15.70
CA THR A 87 -6.30 -15.11 16.90
C THR A 87 -5.39 -14.41 17.91
N THR A 88 -5.69 -14.61 19.19
CA THR A 88 -4.79 -14.24 20.28
C THR A 88 -3.66 -15.27 20.43
N LYS A 89 -2.67 -14.99 21.28
CA LYS A 89 -1.55 -15.89 21.61
C LYS A 89 -1.98 -17.30 22.06
N PHE A 90 -3.23 -17.47 22.49
CA PHE A 90 -3.80 -18.74 22.95
C PHE A 90 -4.83 -19.31 21.98
N GLU A 91 -4.71 -18.99 20.68
CA GLU A 91 -5.57 -19.48 19.59
C GLU A 91 -7.08 -19.17 19.72
N LYS A 92 -7.47 -18.41 20.75
CA LYS A 92 -8.82 -17.86 20.84
C LYS A 92 -9.02 -16.80 19.78
N ILE A 93 -10.07 -16.96 18.98
CA ILE A 93 -10.53 -15.95 18.01
C ILE A 93 -10.93 -14.70 18.77
N ASP A 94 -10.33 -13.57 18.41
CA ASP A 94 -10.71 -12.24 18.88
C ASP A 94 -11.84 -11.71 18.00
N TYR A 95 -13.09 -12.03 18.36
CA TYR A 95 -14.29 -11.58 17.63
C TYR A 95 -14.46 -10.05 17.61
N SER A 96 -13.72 -9.29 18.43
CA SER A 96 -13.73 -7.82 18.39
C SER A 96 -12.96 -7.25 17.20
N LYS A 97 -12.06 -8.05 16.60
CA LYS A 97 -11.28 -7.69 15.42
C LYS A 97 -11.72 -8.59 14.28
N LEU A 98 -12.65 -8.09 13.47
CA LEU A 98 -13.11 -8.78 12.27
C LEU A 98 -12.82 -7.87 11.08
N ALA A 99 -12.07 -8.40 10.10
CA ALA A 99 -11.87 -7.73 8.83
C ALA A 99 -12.62 -8.51 7.75
N ASN A 100 -13.32 -7.77 6.88
CA ASN A 100 -13.94 -8.34 5.69
C ASN A 100 -13.20 -7.84 4.45
N LEU A 101 -12.87 -8.76 3.55
CA LEU A 101 -12.31 -8.46 2.23
C LEU A 101 -13.31 -8.97 1.19
N THR A 102 -13.97 -8.05 0.51
CA THR A 102 -14.83 -8.36 -0.63
C THR A 102 -14.01 -8.22 -1.91
N VAL A 103 -13.88 -9.32 -2.65
CA VAL A 103 -13.13 -9.40 -3.90
C VAL A 103 -14.12 -9.61 -5.04
N ASN A 104 -14.11 -8.71 -6.02
CA ASN A 104 -14.85 -8.90 -7.26
C ASN A 104 -13.90 -9.53 -8.30
N VAL A 105 -14.38 -10.54 -9.02
CA VAL A 105 -13.56 -11.40 -9.91
C VAL A 105 -13.77 -11.02 -11.37
#